data_AF-A0A0B7A2M6-F1
#
_entry.id   AF-A0A0B7A2M6-F1
#
_cell.length_a   1.000
_cell.length_b   1.000
_cell.length_c   1.000
_cell.angle_alpha   90.00
_cell.angle_beta   90.00
_cell.angle_gamma   90.00
#
_symmetry.space_group_name_H-M   'P 1'
#
loop_
_entity.id
_entity.type
_entity.pdbx_description
1 polymer ?
#
loop_
_entity_poly.entity_id
_entity_poly.type
_entity_poly.pdbx_seq_one_letter_code
_entity_poly.pdbx_strand_id
1 'polypeptide(L)'
;MALKSLCLLPAWQKKKLSPQSRMIKEYYCPDRCGHNAVCIKEELIIWGGYNENNGSTYCSNTALWVYKLDLDVWMQYKATGRAPPKRSGACSALLWPYWYIFCGHTYNGNGNDMYRLDLINLNWEQVCVMEPSISPRDKASSWVYGNRYFTASKLCC
;
A
#
# COMPACT_ATOMS: atom_id res chain seq x y z
N MET A 1 -6.78 12.39 -21.35
CA MET A 1 -7.71 12.56 -20.19
C MET A 1 -6.88 12.62 -18.93
N ALA A 2 -7.03 13.66 -18.12
CA ALA A 2 -6.03 14.04 -17.13
C ALA A 2 -6.10 13.33 -15.76
N LEU A 3 -6.53 12.07 -15.62
CA LEU A 3 -6.92 11.45 -14.31
C LEU A 3 -7.86 12.36 -13.47
N LYS A 4 -8.57 11.85 -12.48
CA LYS A 4 -9.20 12.72 -11.45
C LYS A 4 -8.47 12.48 -10.14
N SER A 5 -8.63 13.38 -9.16
CA SER A 5 -8.21 13.06 -7.77
C SER A 5 -8.89 11.74 -7.39
N LEU A 6 -8.12 10.80 -6.83
CA LEU A 6 -8.62 9.50 -6.44
C LEU A 6 -9.60 9.66 -5.29
N CYS A 7 -9.30 10.57 -4.37
CA CYS A 7 -10.19 10.87 -3.26
C CYS A 7 -11.58 11.33 -3.73
N LEU A 8 -11.74 11.90 -4.92
CA LEU A 8 -13.05 12.29 -5.48
C LEU A 8 -13.83 11.14 -6.12
N LEU A 9 -13.24 9.96 -6.29
CA LEU A 9 -13.93 8.82 -6.87
C LEU A 9 -15.02 8.29 -5.92
N PRO A 10 -16.16 7.80 -6.44
CA PRO A 10 -17.27 7.34 -5.60
C PRO A 10 -16.87 6.26 -4.58
N ALA A 11 -15.98 5.34 -4.97
CA ALA A 11 -15.52 4.28 -4.07
C ALA A 11 -14.71 4.83 -2.89
N TRP A 12 -13.89 5.85 -3.12
CA TRP A 12 -13.07 6.49 -2.10
C TRP A 12 -13.93 7.27 -1.12
N GLN A 13 -14.90 8.04 -1.60
CA GLN A 13 -15.84 8.78 -0.74
C GLN A 13 -16.60 7.85 0.20
N LYS A 14 -17.09 6.71 -0.31
CA LYS A 14 -17.79 5.69 0.50
C LYS A 14 -16.91 5.02 1.55
N LYS A 15 -15.59 4.98 1.34
CA LYS A 15 -14.61 4.27 2.18
C LYS A 15 -13.73 5.21 3.00
N LYS A 16 -14.00 6.51 2.95
CA LYS A 16 -13.35 7.52 3.77
C LYS A 16 -13.76 7.28 5.22
N LEU A 17 -12.78 7.22 6.12
CA LEU A 17 -13.03 7.15 7.54
C LEU A 17 -13.17 8.58 8.09
N SER A 18 -14.20 8.81 8.91
CA SER A 18 -14.34 10.07 9.64
C SER A 18 -13.39 10.09 10.85
N PRO A 19 -12.81 11.23 11.23
CA PRO A 19 -12.13 11.38 12.51
C PRO A 19 -13.09 10.98 13.65
N GLN A 20 -12.67 10.10 14.56
CA GLN A 20 -13.55 9.51 15.57
C GLN A 20 -13.74 10.34 16.85
N SER A 21 -13.23 11.58 16.97
CA SER A 21 -13.58 12.43 18.12
C SER A 21 -13.36 13.93 17.89
N ARG A 22 -14.12 14.76 18.64
CA ARG A 22 -13.97 16.23 18.77
C ARG A 22 -12.79 16.65 19.66
N MET A 23 -11.98 15.70 20.14
CA MET A 23 -10.81 15.94 20.99
C MET A 23 -9.58 15.59 20.17
N ILE A 24 -9.04 16.57 19.46
CA ILE A 24 -7.96 16.41 18.49
C ILE A 24 -6.69 15.93 19.20
N LYS A 25 -6.40 14.63 19.10
CA LYS A 25 -5.03 14.19 18.79
C LYS A 25 -4.99 14.12 17.27
N GLU A 26 -4.10 14.91 16.69
CA GLU A 26 -4.02 15.22 15.26
C GLU A 26 -4.23 13.96 14.39
N TYR A 27 -5.03 14.09 13.33
CA TYR A 27 -5.44 12.96 12.49
C TYR A 27 -4.37 12.68 11.41
N TYR A 28 -3.17 12.27 11.81
CA TYR A 28 -2.05 11.95 10.91
C TYR A 28 -1.79 10.45 10.77
N CYS A 29 -1.05 10.08 9.73
CA CYS A 29 -0.55 8.72 9.56
C CYS A 29 0.42 8.37 10.69
N PRO A 30 0.12 7.35 11.54
CA PRO A 30 1.04 6.95 12.60
C PRO A 30 2.41 6.56 12.04
N ASP A 31 3.43 6.76 12.87
CA ASP A 31 4.81 6.39 12.59
C ASP A 31 4.93 4.93 12.18
N ARG A 32 5.77 4.68 11.17
CA ARG A 32 5.95 3.35 10.56
C ARG A 32 7.23 3.26 9.74
N CYS A 33 7.83 2.08 9.74
CA CYS A 33 8.98 1.70 8.91
C CYS A 33 8.61 0.61 7.89
N GLY A 34 9.35 0.55 6.79
CA GLY A 34 9.16 -0.48 5.74
C GLY A 34 7.78 -0.46 5.07
N HIS A 35 7.11 0.70 5.07
CA HIS A 35 5.84 0.91 4.39
C HIS A 35 6.04 1.07 2.88
N ASN A 36 4.95 0.91 2.13
CA ASN A 36 4.92 1.24 0.71
C ASN A 36 4.22 2.59 0.52
N ALA A 37 4.71 3.36 -0.44
CA ALA A 37 4.13 4.63 -0.80
C ALA A 37 4.06 4.78 -2.32
N VAL A 38 3.00 5.42 -2.80
CA VAL A 38 2.86 5.85 -4.20
C VAL A 38 2.27 7.24 -4.22
N CYS A 39 2.80 8.11 -5.08
CA CYS A 39 2.24 9.43 -5.32
C CYS A 39 1.49 9.43 -6.66
N ILE A 40 0.22 9.81 -6.63
CA ILE A 40 -0.61 9.94 -7.82
C ILE A 40 -1.20 11.34 -7.80
N LYS A 41 -0.74 12.18 -8.73
CA LYS A 41 -1.02 13.63 -8.71
C LYS A 41 -0.50 14.27 -7.42
N GLU A 42 -1.40 14.85 -6.63
CA GLU A 42 -1.12 15.55 -5.37
C GLU A 42 -1.52 14.69 -4.15
N GLU A 43 -1.74 13.39 -4.36
CA GLU A 43 -2.18 12.44 -3.34
C GLU A 43 -1.09 11.38 -3.10
N LEU A 44 -0.39 11.49 -1.96
CA LEU A 44 0.56 10.50 -1.49
C LEU A 44 -0.18 9.43 -0.69
N ILE A 45 -0.20 8.20 -1.20
CA ILE A 45 -0.89 7.06 -0.60
C ILE A 45 0.14 6.18 0.11
N ILE A 46 -0.13 5.81 1.36
CA ILE A 46 0.73 5.00 2.21
C ILE A 46 -0.02 3.74 2.68
N TRP A 47 0.66 2.59 2.60
CA TRP A 47 0.15 1.30 3.03
C TRP A 47 1.21 0.45 3.72
N GLY A 48 0.77 -0.37 4.68
CA GLY A 48 1.62 -1.36 5.35
C GLY A 48 2.70 -0.74 6.23
N GLY A 49 3.79 -1.50 6.40
CA GLY A 49 4.86 -1.18 7.34
C GLY A 49 4.59 -1.73 8.74
N TYR A 50 5.47 -1.40 9.67
CA TYR A 50 5.35 -1.76 11.08
C TYR A 50 5.71 -0.55 11.96
N ASN A 51 5.18 -0.55 13.17
CA ASN A 51 5.42 0.46 14.18
C ASN A 51 6.19 -0.16 15.36
N GLU A 52 7.26 0.51 15.81
CA GLU A 52 8.18 0.01 16.83
C GLU A 52 7.70 0.29 18.27
N ASN A 53 6.76 1.22 18.47
CA ASN A 53 6.40 1.76 19.78
C ASN A 53 5.81 0.73 20.76
N ASN A 54 5.34 -0.43 20.29
CA ASN A 54 4.80 -1.53 21.11
C ASN A 54 5.18 -2.91 20.53
N GLY A 55 6.48 -3.19 20.41
CA GLY A 55 6.96 -4.53 20.05
C GLY A 55 6.85 -4.89 18.55
N SER A 56 7.11 -3.92 17.66
CA SER A 56 7.12 -4.12 16.19
C SER A 56 5.83 -4.73 15.65
N THR A 57 4.72 -4.00 15.79
CA THR A 57 3.41 -4.45 15.28
C THR A 57 3.21 -3.99 13.85
N TYR A 58 2.85 -4.89 12.93
CA TYR A 58 2.52 -4.50 11.56
C TYR A 58 1.25 -3.65 11.52
N CYS A 59 1.28 -2.61 10.67
CA CYS A 59 0.14 -1.74 10.43
C CYS A 59 -1.05 -2.51 9.83
N SER A 60 -2.25 -1.93 9.94
CA SER A 60 -3.46 -2.50 9.30
C SER A 60 -3.23 -2.73 7.81
N ASN A 61 -3.64 -3.90 7.32
CA ASN A 61 -3.56 -4.27 5.92
C ASN A 61 -4.71 -3.73 5.07
N THR A 62 -5.75 -3.17 5.68
CA THR A 62 -6.90 -2.57 4.98
C THR A 62 -6.91 -1.05 5.07
N ALA A 63 -6.14 -0.47 5.98
CA ALA A 63 -6.05 0.98 6.11
C ALA A 63 -5.08 1.57 5.08
N LEU A 64 -5.53 2.62 4.41
CA LEU A 64 -4.72 3.47 3.55
C LEU A 64 -4.69 4.86 4.14
N TRP A 65 -3.51 5.44 4.21
CA TRP A 65 -3.33 6.84 4.57
C TRP A 65 -3.05 7.63 3.31
N VAL A 66 -3.75 8.74 3.13
CA VAL A 66 -3.53 9.66 2.02
C VAL A 66 -3.14 11.00 2.60
N TYR A 67 -1.99 11.51 2.18
CA TYR A 67 -1.61 12.88 2.40
C TYR A 67 -1.91 13.69 1.14
N LYS A 68 -2.69 14.75 1.32
CA LYS A 68 -3.02 15.71 0.26
C LYS A 68 -1.98 16.83 0.28
N LEU A 69 -1.11 16.83 -0.73
CA LEU A 69 0.01 17.76 -0.85
C LEU A 69 -0.46 19.22 -1.03
N ASP A 70 -1.62 19.42 -1.67
CA ASP A 70 -2.23 20.71 -1.92
C ASP A 70 -2.89 21.34 -0.68
N LEU A 71 -3.44 20.49 0.19
CA LEU A 71 -4.21 20.90 1.36
C LEU A 71 -3.46 20.77 2.68
N ASP A 72 -2.30 20.11 2.69
CA ASP A 72 -1.55 19.77 3.89
C ASP A 72 -2.40 19.02 4.93
N VAL A 73 -3.18 18.04 4.46
CA VAL A 73 -4.04 17.22 5.35
C VAL A 73 -3.85 15.73 5.10
N TRP A 74 -3.93 14.99 6.20
CA TRP A 74 -4.03 13.54 6.19
C TRP A 74 -5.48 13.08 6.18
N MET A 75 -5.74 12.01 5.43
CA MET A 75 -7.01 11.32 5.38
C MET A 75 -6.79 9.82 5.46
N GLN A 76 -7.72 9.12 6.09
CA GLN A 76 -7.67 7.66 6.17
C GLN A 76 -8.83 7.05 5.38
N TYR A 77 -8.52 5.96 4.70
CA TYR A 77 -9.48 5.18 3.94
C TYR A 77 -9.38 3.71 4.30
N LYS A 78 -10.48 2.98 4.16
CA LYS A 78 -10.52 1.52 4.36
C LYS A 78 -10.77 0.81 3.03
N ALA A 79 -9.73 0.19 2.48
CA ALA A 79 -9.85 -0.68 1.32
C ALA A 79 -10.59 -1.98 1.66
N THR A 80 -11.28 -2.53 0.67
CA THR A 80 -12.03 -3.79 0.76
C THR A 80 -11.33 -4.91 -0.03
N GLY A 81 -11.95 -6.09 -0.11
CA GLY A 81 -11.46 -7.18 -0.93
C GLY A 81 -10.41 -8.05 -0.24
N ARG A 82 -9.65 -8.80 -1.03
CA ARG A 82 -8.66 -9.76 -0.54
C ARG A 82 -7.33 -9.06 -0.28
N ALA A 83 -7.25 -8.35 0.84
CA ALA A 83 -6.06 -7.62 1.26
C ALA A 83 -4.84 -8.55 1.47
N PRO A 84 -3.61 -8.07 1.21
CA PRO A 84 -2.41 -8.79 1.60
C PRO A 84 -2.38 -9.02 3.12
N PRO A 85 -1.75 -10.09 3.61
CA PRO A 85 -1.29 -10.15 5.00
C PRO A 85 -0.52 -8.89 5.40
N LYS A 86 -0.68 -8.46 6.66
CA LYS A 86 0.08 -7.33 7.21
C LYS A 86 1.58 -7.62 7.04
N ARG A 87 2.31 -6.66 6.47
CA ARG A 87 3.73 -6.84 6.09
C ARG A 87 4.51 -5.53 6.06
N SER A 88 5.82 -5.65 6.16
CA SER A 88 6.80 -4.58 5.89
C SER A 88 7.80 -5.05 4.83
N GLY A 89 8.56 -4.10 4.27
CA GLY A 89 9.63 -4.41 3.31
C GLY A 89 9.15 -5.01 1.99
N ALA A 90 7.84 -5.02 1.72
CA ALA A 90 7.32 -5.37 0.41
C ALA A 90 7.76 -4.31 -0.61
N CYS A 91 7.96 -4.74 -1.85
CA CYS A 91 8.20 -3.84 -2.97
C CYS A 91 6.87 -3.51 -3.67
N SER A 92 6.78 -2.34 -4.28
CA SER A 92 5.58 -1.94 -5.00
C SER A 92 5.86 -1.10 -6.23
N ALA A 93 4.95 -1.18 -7.20
CA ALA A 93 4.98 -0.34 -8.37
C ALA A 93 3.56 -0.06 -8.87
N LEU A 94 3.40 1.10 -9.51
CA LEU A 94 2.13 1.55 -10.07
C LEU A 94 2.05 1.19 -11.56
N LEU A 95 1.05 0.38 -11.92
CA LEU A 95 0.65 0.14 -13.31
C LEU A 95 -0.85 0.44 -13.39
N TRP A 96 -1.18 1.69 -13.77
CA TRP A 96 -2.54 2.22 -13.72
C TRP A 96 -3.57 1.28 -14.38
N PRO A 97 -4.72 1.00 -13.74
CA PRO A 97 -5.24 1.59 -12.49
C PRO A 97 -4.88 0.83 -11.21
N TYR A 98 -3.82 0.01 -11.24
CA TYR A 98 -3.48 -0.89 -10.15
C TYR A 98 -2.16 -0.51 -9.46
N TRP A 99 -2.18 -0.51 -8.13
CA TRP A 99 -0.97 -0.44 -7.32
C TRP A 99 -0.60 -1.84 -6.84
N TYR A 100 0.50 -2.38 -7.33
CA TYR A 100 0.94 -3.74 -7.05
C TYR A 100 1.85 -3.77 -5.83
N ILE A 101 1.60 -4.73 -4.93
CA ILE A 101 2.43 -5.04 -3.77
C ILE A 101 2.95 -6.47 -3.95
N PHE A 102 4.26 -6.66 -3.84
CA PHE A 102 4.89 -7.95 -4.01
C PHE A 102 5.91 -8.22 -2.91
N CYS A 103 6.01 -9.48 -2.49
CA CYS A 103 6.94 -9.91 -1.45
C CYS A 103 6.69 -9.21 -0.10
N GLY A 104 7.70 -9.20 0.78
CA GLY A 104 7.66 -8.57 2.10
C GLY A 104 7.72 -9.58 3.24
N HIS A 105 7.94 -9.07 4.45
CA HIS A 105 8.03 -9.86 5.67
C HIS A 105 6.70 -9.76 6.45
N THR A 106 6.14 -10.90 6.82
CA THR A 106 4.89 -11.04 7.58
C THR A 106 5.17 -11.68 8.95
N TYR A 107 4.15 -11.92 9.77
CA TYR A 107 4.30 -12.73 10.99
C TYR A 107 4.72 -14.19 10.71
N ASN A 108 4.50 -14.69 9.49
CA ASN A 108 4.87 -16.04 9.06
C ASN A 108 6.21 -16.07 8.29
N GLY A 109 6.99 -14.98 8.35
CA GLY A 109 8.22 -14.82 7.58
C GLY A 109 8.00 -14.18 6.21
N ASN A 110 8.99 -14.35 5.33
CA ASN A 110 9.03 -13.72 4.00
C ASN A 110 8.01 -14.36 3.04
N GLY A 111 7.43 -13.55 2.16
CA GLY A 111 6.50 -13.98 1.11
C GLY A 111 7.06 -13.77 -0.30
N ASN A 112 6.47 -14.49 -1.26
CA ASN A 112 6.60 -14.28 -2.72
C ASN A 112 5.22 -14.17 -3.39
N ASP A 113 4.22 -13.75 -2.62
CA ASP A 113 2.86 -13.53 -3.05
C ASP A 113 2.68 -12.11 -3.61
N MET A 114 1.81 -11.98 -4.62
CA MET A 114 1.51 -10.71 -5.27
C MET A 114 0.06 -10.31 -5.05
N TYR A 115 -0.14 -9.03 -4.79
CA TYR A 115 -1.45 -8.41 -4.66
C TYR A 115 -1.49 -7.13 -5.47
N ARG A 116 -2.70 -6.67 -5.79
CA ARG A 116 -2.92 -5.36 -6.36
C ARG A 116 -4.10 -4.67 -5.72
N LEU A 117 -4.00 -3.36 -5.55
CA LEU A 117 -5.11 -2.49 -5.19
C LEU A 117 -5.65 -1.86 -6.46
N ASP A 118 -6.92 -2.13 -6.77
CA ASP A 118 -7.68 -1.34 -7.75
C ASP A 118 -7.90 0.06 -7.16
N LEU A 119 -7.24 1.07 -7.74
CA LEU A 119 -7.32 2.45 -7.28
C LEU A 119 -8.61 3.16 -7.71
N ILE A 120 -9.37 2.60 -8.65
CA ILE A 120 -10.68 3.13 -9.04
C ILE A 120 -11.74 2.69 -8.02
N ASN A 121 -11.70 1.41 -7.64
CA ASN A 121 -12.70 0.79 -6.76
C ASN A 121 -12.28 0.67 -5.29
N LEU A 122 -11.02 0.98 -4.99
CA LEU A 122 -10.40 0.83 -3.67
C LEU A 122 -10.60 -0.59 -3.10
N ASN A 123 -10.23 -1.58 -3.91
CA ASN A 123 -10.45 -3.00 -3.65
C ASN A 123 -9.18 -3.80 -3.90
N TRP A 124 -8.79 -4.64 -2.95
CA TRP A 124 -7.65 -5.53 -3.04
C TRP A 124 -7.99 -6.84 -3.74
N GLU A 125 -7.04 -7.32 -4.52
CA GLU A 125 -7.07 -8.60 -5.21
C GLU A 125 -5.74 -9.32 -5.04
N GLN A 126 -5.77 -10.64 -4.88
CA GLN A 126 -4.57 -11.46 -4.98
C GLN A 126 -4.32 -11.78 -6.46
N VAL A 127 -3.08 -11.61 -6.89
CA VAL A 127 -2.64 -11.90 -8.26
C VAL A 127 -1.97 -13.28 -8.27
N CYS A 128 -2.35 -14.11 -9.22
CA CYS A 128 -1.67 -15.39 -9.43
C CYS A 128 -0.28 -15.13 -10.01
N VAL A 129 0.76 -15.58 -9.31
CA VAL A 129 2.14 -15.52 -9.79
C VAL A 129 2.42 -16.83 -10.50
N MET A 130 2.89 -16.75 -11.76
CA MET A 130 3.27 -17.93 -12.52
C MET A 130 4.62 -18.45 -12.06
N GLU A 131 4.77 -19.78 -11.99
CA GLU A 131 6.04 -20.41 -11.68
C GLU A 131 6.98 -20.42 -12.91
N PRO A 132 8.32 -20.33 -12.71
CA PRO A 132 9.00 -20.19 -11.42
C PRO A 132 8.93 -18.75 -10.90
N SER A 133 8.49 -18.59 -9.65
CA SER A 133 8.53 -17.32 -8.93
C SER A 133 9.90 -17.08 -8.28
N ILE A 134 10.18 -15.84 -7.90
CA ILE A 134 11.34 -15.56 -7.04
C ILE A 134 11.13 -16.18 -5.65
N SER A 135 12.22 -16.58 -4.98
CA SER A 135 12.10 -17.08 -3.60
C SER A 135 11.55 -16.00 -2.67
N PRO A 136 10.82 -16.38 -1.60
CA PRO A 136 10.27 -15.43 -0.64
C PRO A 136 11.32 -14.48 -0.09
N ARG A 137 11.04 -13.17 -0.13
CA ARG A 137 12.00 -12.13 0.30
C ARG A 137 11.30 -10.85 0.75
N ASP A 138 12.06 -9.91 1.29
CA ASP A 138 11.67 -8.54 1.57
C ASP A 138 12.80 -7.60 1.10
N LYS A 139 12.59 -6.28 1.18
CA LYS A 139 13.55 -5.22 0.82
C LYS A 139 14.04 -5.29 -0.62
N ALA A 140 13.20 -5.84 -1.51
CA ALA A 140 13.38 -5.79 -2.94
C ALA A 140 12.95 -4.42 -3.51
N SER A 141 13.26 -4.19 -4.79
CA SER A 141 12.79 -3.04 -5.55
C SER A 141 11.99 -3.51 -6.76
N SER A 142 10.97 -2.75 -7.15
CA SER A 142 10.18 -3.04 -8.33
C SER A 142 9.87 -1.81 -9.16
N TRP A 143 9.61 -2.02 -10.44
CA TRP A 143 9.27 -0.98 -11.40
C TRP A 143 8.36 -1.54 -12.49
N VAL A 144 7.80 -0.62 -13.29
CA VAL A 144 6.93 -0.95 -14.41
C VAL A 144 7.54 -0.40 -15.69
N TYR A 145 7.52 -1.20 -16.76
CA TYR A 145 7.91 -0.76 -18.10
C TYR A 145 6.95 -1.33 -19.14
N GLY A 146 6.28 -0.44 -19.88
CA GLY A 146 5.13 -0.80 -20.70
C GLY A 146 4.02 -1.39 -19.84
N ASN A 147 3.53 -2.59 -20.20
CA ASN A 147 2.50 -3.31 -19.45
C ASN A 147 3.08 -4.45 -18.59
N ARG A 148 4.34 -4.31 -18.13
CA ARG A 148 5.05 -5.36 -17.38
C ARG A 148 5.58 -4.82 -16.06
N TYR A 149 5.45 -5.65 -15.02
CA TYR A 149 5.99 -5.42 -13.68
C TYR A 149 7.32 -6.19 -13.55
N PHE A 150 8.32 -5.55 -12.97
CA PHE A 150 9.65 -6.11 -12.76
C PHE A 150 10.05 -5.98 -11.30
N THR A 151 10.79 -6.97 -10.80
CA THR A 151 11.35 -6.98 -9.45
C THR A 151 12.83 -7.30 -9.52
N ALA A 152 13.65 -6.56 -8.78
CA ALA A 152 15.03 -6.90 -8.54
C ALA A 152 15.35 -6.85 -7.04
N SER A 153 16.29 -7.67 -6.63
CA SER A 153 16.83 -7.68 -5.27
C SER A 153 18.27 -8.16 -5.34
N LYS A 154 19.15 -7.62 -4.50
CA LYS A 154 20.45 -8.27 -4.28
C LYS A 154 20.22 -9.58 -3.51
N LEU A 155 20.79 -10.67 -4.02
CA LEU A 155 20.96 -11.90 -3.24
C LEU A 155 21.94 -11.54 -2.11
N CYS A 156 21.46 -11.49 -0.87
CA CYS A 156 22.35 -11.77 0.25
C CYS A 156 22.53 -13.28 0.24
N CYS A 157 23.63 -13.73 -0.39
CA CYS A 157 24.17 -15.07 -0.22
C CYS A 157 24.50 -15.31 1.25
#